data_AF-A0A4Q2RZS3-F1
#
_entry.id   AF-A0A4Q2RZS3-F1
#
_cell.length_a   1.000
_cell.length_b   1.000
_cell.length_c   1.000
_cell.angle_alpha   90.00
_cell.angle_beta   90.00
_cell.angle_gamma   90.00
#
_symmetry.space_group_name_H-M   'P 1'
#
loop_
_entity.id
_entity.type
_entity.pdbx_description
1 polymer ?
#
loop_
_entity_poly.entity_id
_entity_poly.type
_entity_poly.pdbx_seq_one_letter_code
_entity_poly.pdbx_strand_id
1 'polypeptide(L)' 'MTRTSVDTGDDGGIFHELAAVREAKKDLSRREEVAVRRARNGGLSWAEIGTLLGVTRQTMHRKYRKVG' A
#
# COMPACT_ATOMS: atom_id res chain seq x y z
N MET A 1 6.62 38.93 -2.57
CA MET A 1 5.41 38.85 -1.72
C MET A 1 4.85 37.46 -1.95
N THR A 2 4.95 36.48 -1.06
CA THR A 2 4.57 36.47 0.35
C THR A 2 5.59 35.71 1.21
N ARG A 3 5.85 36.31 2.38
CA ARG A 3 6.53 35.74 3.53
C ARG A 3 5.50 34.90 4.29
N THR A 4 5.81 33.64 4.56
CA THR A 4 5.26 32.95 5.73
C THR A 4 6.43 32.35 6.48
N SER A 5 6.95 33.11 7.45
CA SER A 5 7.65 32.52 8.57
C SER A 5 6.62 31.64 9.27
N VAL A 6 6.72 30.34 9.08
CA VAL A 6 5.91 29.37 9.79
C VAL A 6 6.68 28.94 11.03
N ASP A 7 5.98 29.06 12.15
CA ASP A 7 6.39 28.57 13.45
C ASP A 7 6.87 27.11 13.33
N THR A 8 8.07 26.82 13.81
CA THR A 8 8.77 25.54 13.60
C THR A 8 8.13 24.36 14.35
N GLY A 9 6.96 24.54 14.98
CA GLY A 9 6.25 23.51 15.75
C GLY A 9 5.26 22.63 14.97
N ASP A 10 4.76 23.05 13.80
CA ASP A 10 3.63 22.38 13.10
C ASP A 10 4.06 21.56 11.87
N ASP A 11 4.95 22.10 11.02
CA ASP A 11 5.44 21.42 9.81
C ASP A 11 6.11 20.07 10.11
N GLY A 12 6.88 19.99 11.20
CA GLY A 12 7.53 18.76 11.65
C GLY A 12 6.53 17.62 11.93
N GLY A 13 5.33 17.98 12.41
CA GLY A 13 4.23 17.04 12.62
C GLY A 13 3.68 16.47 11.31
N ILE A 14 3.43 17.33 10.31
CA ILE A 14 2.91 16.92 8.99
C ILE A 14 3.90 15.99 8.27
N PHE A 15 5.19 16.34 8.26
CA PHE A 15 6.22 15.49 7.65
C PHE A 15 6.35 14.14 8.36
N HIS A 16 6.27 14.14 9.70
CA HIS A 16 6.32 12.92 10.49
C HIS A 16 5.08 12.03 10.27
N GLU A 17 3.89 12.62 10.18
CA GLU A 17 2.65 11.90 9.88
C GLU A 17 2.72 11.23 8.50
N LEU A 18 3.16 11.96 7.46
CA LEU A 18 3.33 11.39 6.13
C LEU A 18 4.36 10.26 6.10
N ALA A 19 5.45 10.39 6.87
CA ALA A 19 6.43 9.32 7.03
C ALA A 19 5.82 8.09 7.73
N ALA A 20 5.02 8.28 8.78
CA ALA A 20 4.31 7.20 9.47
C ALA A 20 3.32 6.49 8.53
N VAL A 21 2.53 7.25 7.75
CA VAL A 21 1.62 6.70 6.75
C VAL A 21 2.38 5.90 5.68
N ARG A 22 3.56 6.37 5.25
CA ARG A 22 4.42 5.63 4.31
C ARG A 22 4.87 4.30 4.89
N GLU A 23 5.33 4.26 6.14
CA GLU A 23 5.75 3.02 6.79
C GLU A 23 4.57 2.06 7.01
N ALA A 24 3.40 2.57 7.39
CA ALA A 24 2.18 1.79 7.49
C ALA A 24 1.78 1.18 6.13
N LYS A 25 1.86 1.95 5.04
CA LYS A 25 1.62 1.45 3.67
C LYS A 25 2.60 0.35 3.27
N LYS A 26 3.89 0.48 3.63
CA LYS A 26 4.88 -0.58 3.37
C LYS A 26 4.55 -1.85 4.14
N ASP A 27 4.19 -1.71 5.41
CA ASP A 27 3.84 -2.87 6.22
C ASP A 27 2.61 -3.60 5.68
N LEU A 28 1.57 -2.84 5.33
CA LEU A 28 0.37 -3.37 4.69
C LEU A 28 0.70 -4.07 3.38
N SER A 29 1.57 -3.50 2.54
CA SER A 29 2.00 -4.14 1.29
C SER A 29 2.67 -5.48 1.54
N ARG A 30 3.59 -5.57 2.52
CA ARG A 30 4.26 -6.84 2.86
C ARG A 30 3.26 -7.91 3.33
N ARG A 31 2.30 -7.53 4.18
CA ARG A 31 1.24 -8.44 4.65
C ARG A 31 0.37 -8.91 3.49
N GLU A 32 0.01 -8.01 2.60
CA GLU A 32 -0.76 -8.32 1.39
C GLU A 32 0.00 -9.33 0.52
N GLU A 33 1.29 -9.12 0.25
CA GLU A 33 2.11 -10.04 -0.55
C GLU A 33 2.15 -11.47 0.03
N VAL A 34 2.31 -11.59 1.35
CA VAL A 34 2.28 -12.89 2.03
C VAL A 34 0.90 -13.54 1.92
N ALA A 35 -0.17 -12.78 2.13
CA ALA A 35 -1.54 -13.27 2.02
C ALA A 35 -1.87 -13.74 0.59
N VAL A 36 -1.51 -12.95 -0.42
CA VAL A 36 -1.67 -13.27 -1.84
C VAL A 36 -0.91 -14.53 -2.20
N ARG A 37 0.35 -14.68 -1.77
CA ARG A 37 1.15 -15.88 -2.02
C ARG A 37 0.50 -17.12 -1.39
N ARG A 38 0.04 -17.03 -0.14
CA ARG A 38 -0.67 -18.12 0.53
C ARG A 38 -1.97 -18.49 -0.20
N ALA A 39 -2.76 -17.50 -0.61
CA ALA A 39 -3.99 -17.72 -1.36
C ALA A 39 -3.75 -18.37 -2.73
N ARG A 40 -2.72 -17.91 -3.46
CA ARG A 40 -2.31 -18.52 -4.73
C ARG A 40 -1.84 -19.96 -4.55
N ASN A 41 -1.03 -20.23 -3.52
CA ASN A 41 -0.58 -21.58 -3.18
C ASN A 41 -1.74 -22.48 -2.73
N GLY A 42 -2.78 -21.91 -2.12
CA GLY A 42 -4.02 -22.59 -1.77
C GLY A 42 -5.00 -22.78 -2.95
N GLY A 43 -4.63 -22.37 -4.17
CA GLY A 43 -5.41 -22.59 -5.37
C GLY A 43 -6.40 -21.48 -5.76
N LEU A 44 -6.54 -20.41 -4.95
CA LEU A 44 -7.45 -19.31 -5.30
C LEU A 44 -7.00 -18.61 -6.58
N SER A 45 -7.94 -18.29 -7.47
CA SER A 45 -7.68 -17.54 -8.68
C SER A 45 -7.36 -16.06 -8.40
N TRP A 46 -6.69 -15.39 -9.34
CA TRP A 46 -6.43 -13.94 -9.25
C TRP A 46 -7.71 -13.10 -9.14
N ALA A 47 -8.83 -13.59 -9.69
CA ALA A 47 -10.12 -12.91 -9.61
C ALA A 47 -10.68 -12.97 -8.18
N GLU A 48 -10.69 -14.15 -7.57
CA GLU A 48 -11.18 -14.36 -6.20
C GLU A 48 -10.36 -13.57 -5.18
N ILE A 49 -9.02 -13.60 -5.31
CA ILE A 49 -8.14 -12.82 -4.43
C ILE A 49 -8.40 -11.31 -4.59
N GLY A 50 -8.61 -10.84 -5.82
CA GLY A 50 -8.97 -9.44 -6.08
C GLY A 50 -10.27 -9.06 -5.40
N THR A 51 -11.32 -9.86 -5.56
CA THR A 51 -12.63 -9.64 -4.90
C THR A 51 -12.48 -9.54 -3.38
N LEU A 52 -11.71 -10.42 -2.75
CA LEU A 52 -11.48 -10.42 -1.30
C LEU A 52 -10.68 -9.19 -0.82
N LEU A 53 -9.77 -8.67 -1.66
CA LEU A 53 -8.99 -7.47 -1.37
C LEU A 53 -9.71 -6.16 -1.79
N GLY A 54 -10.92 -6.26 -2.37
CA GLY A 54 -11.66 -5.09 -2.87
C GLY A 54 -11.02 -4.44 -4.11
N VAL A 55 -10.20 -5.18 -4.86
CA VAL A 55 -9.52 -4.69 -6.07
C VAL A 55 -9.91 -5.52 -7.29
N THR A 56 -9.80 -4.93 -8.47
CA THR A 56 -10.09 -5.66 -9.71
C THR A 56 -9.01 -6.71 -10.00
N ARG A 57 -9.40 -7.78 -10.72
CA ARG A 57 -8.47 -8.78 -11.27
C ARG A 57 -7.33 -8.12 -12.06
N GLN A 58 -7.63 -7.06 -12.81
CA GLN A 58 -6.63 -6.34 -13.61
C GLN A 58 -5.58 -5.66 -12.71
N THR A 59 -6.00 -5.08 -11.58
CA THR A 59 -5.09 -4.53 -10.56
C THR A 59 -4.15 -5.61 -10.02
N MET A 60 -4.68 -6.79 -9.67
CA MET A 60 -3.88 -7.92 -9.21
C MET A 60 -2.88 -8.37 -10.27
N HIS A 61 -3.32 -8.59 -11.51
CA HIS A 61 -2.43 -8.94 -12.60
C HIS A 61 -1.36 -7.87 -12.82
N ARG A 62 -1.70 -6.57 -12.81
CA ARG A 62 -0.70 -5.50 -12.98
C ARG A 62 0.35 -5.50 -11.87
N LYS A 63 -0.07 -5.71 -10.61
CA LYS A 63 0.81 -5.71 -9.44
C LYS A 63 1.72 -6.93 -9.40
N TYR A 64 1.21 -8.10 -9.76
CA TYR A 64 1.91 -9.39 -9.63
C TYR A 64 2.46 -9.98 -10.95
N ARG A 65 2.29 -9.32 -12.10
CA ARG A 65 2.87 -9.77 -13.40
C ARG A 65 4.40 -9.82 -13.43
N LYS A 66 5.08 -9.09 -12.54
CA LYS A 66 6.56 -9.05 -12.46
C LYS A 66 7.18 -10.14 -11.55
N VAL A 67 6.35 -10.85 -10.77
CA VAL A 67 6.80 -11.88 -9.82
C VAL A 67 6.50 -13.31 -10.32
N GLY A 68 6.21 -13.44 -11.62
CA GLY A 68 6.14 -14.72 -12.33
C GLY A 68 7.41 -14.99 -13.10
#